data_AF-X1CR37-F1
#
_entry.id   AF-X1CR37-F1
#
_cell.length_a   1.000
_cell.length_b   1.000
_cell.length_c   1.000
_cell.angle_alpha   90.00
_cell.angle_beta   90.00
_cell.angle_gamma   90.00
#
_symmetry.space_group_name_H-M   'P 1'
#
loop_
_entity.id
_entity.type
_entity.pdbx_description
1 polymer ?
#
loop_
_entity_poly.entity_id
_entity_poly.type
_entity_poly.pdbx_seq_one_letter_code
_entity_poly.pdbx_strand_id
1 'polypeptide(L)'
;LRVGALPQNSSNAFKYALLWSTEGVINEYIEPCEAIVGGKPRTLMPLEGMESITLDGVTYEAFNTSGGLGSLAQTYSGKVQTLNYKTIRYPGHCQAFKLLLHDLKLNQDRDTLQRILENALPSTLQDVVLVYVSVSGKGKRRFTEESYVRKIYPREINGRVWSAIQVATAAGLCGVLDIVLSDRANYRGFIPQESISLTRFMDNPYGHYYD
;
A
#
# COMPACT_ATOMS: atom_id res chain seq x y z
N LEU A 1 8.14 0.13 -3.93
CA LEU A 1 7.25 0.47 -2.78
C LEU A 1 6.33 -0.70 -2.51
N ARG A 2 6.29 -1.19 -1.27
CA ARG A 2 5.45 -2.31 -0.85
C ARG A 2 4.65 -1.90 0.37
N VAL A 3 3.33 -2.04 0.31
CA VAL A 3 2.46 -1.67 1.43
C VAL A 3 1.35 -2.70 1.57
N GLY A 4 0.95 -3.03 2.79
CA GLY A 4 -0.20 -3.89 3.00
C GLY A 4 -0.80 -3.74 4.38
N ALA A 5 -2.12 -3.52 4.43
CA ALA A 5 -2.92 -3.77 5.62
C ALA A 5 -3.26 -5.27 5.69
N LEU A 6 -2.94 -5.91 6.80
CA LEU A 6 -3.05 -7.36 7.00
C LEU A 6 -3.68 -7.64 8.36
N PRO A 7 -4.50 -8.69 8.52
CA PRO A 7 -4.84 -9.15 9.86
C PRO A 7 -3.58 -9.64 10.57
N GLN A 8 -3.47 -9.40 11.89
CA GLN A 8 -2.37 -9.96 12.69
C GLN A 8 -2.49 -11.48 12.78
N ASN A 9 -3.72 -11.99 12.77
CA ASN A 9 -4.03 -13.41 12.82
C ASN A 9 -5.08 -13.75 11.76
N SER A 10 -4.83 -14.78 10.94
CA SER A 10 -5.84 -15.28 10.01
C SER A 10 -5.72 -16.79 9.80
N SER A 11 -6.85 -17.48 9.92
CA SER A 11 -6.95 -18.93 9.72
C SER A 11 -7.58 -19.30 8.37
N ASN A 12 -8.30 -18.39 7.70
CA ASN A 12 -8.99 -18.67 6.44
C ASN A 12 -8.03 -18.89 5.26
N ALA A 13 -8.56 -19.42 4.15
CA ALA A 13 -7.77 -19.75 2.95
C ALA A 13 -7.18 -18.51 2.27
N PHE A 14 -7.84 -17.36 2.34
CA PHE A 14 -7.34 -16.09 1.79
C PHE A 14 -6.24 -15.44 2.65
N LYS A 15 -6.06 -15.92 3.89
CA LYS A 15 -5.23 -15.30 4.92
C LYS A 15 -5.50 -13.81 5.06
N TYR A 16 -6.78 -13.42 4.95
CA TYR A 16 -7.19 -12.02 4.84
C TYR A 16 -8.43 -11.71 5.70
N ALA A 17 -8.67 -10.42 5.93
CA ALA A 17 -9.84 -9.89 6.60
C ALA A 17 -10.29 -8.62 5.88
N LEU A 18 -11.57 -8.25 5.97
CA LEU A 18 -12.09 -7.02 5.40
C LEU A 18 -11.74 -5.86 6.34
N LEU A 19 -10.60 -5.22 6.08
CA LEU A 19 -10.05 -4.14 6.91
C LEU A 19 -10.52 -2.74 6.47
N TRP A 20 -10.92 -2.61 5.21
CA TRP A 20 -11.38 -1.39 4.56
C TRP A 20 -12.31 -1.75 3.41
N SER A 21 -12.65 -0.80 2.54
CA SER A 21 -13.62 -1.00 1.44
C SER A 21 -13.35 -2.25 0.60
N THR A 22 -14.31 -3.19 0.59
CA THR A 22 -14.27 -4.39 -0.24
C THR A 22 -14.18 -4.03 -1.73
N GLU A 23 -14.99 -3.06 -2.16
CA GLU A 23 -14.99 -2.55 -3.54
C GLU A 23 -13.60 -2.00 -3.91
N GLY A 24 -12.97 -1.27 -2.98
CA GLY A 24 -11.63 -0.73 -3.18
C GLY A 24 -10.58 -1.81 -3.40
N VAL A 25 -10.60 -2.88 -2.59
CA VAL A 25 -9.69 -4.04 -2.76
C VAL A 25 -9.92 -4.72 -4.12
N ILE A 26 -11.19 -4.90 -4.53
CA ILE A 26 -11.51 -5.49 -5.82
C ILE A 26 -10.98 -4.62 -6.96
N ASN A 27 -11.17 -3.30 -6.86
CA ASN A 27 -10.68 -2.35 -7.85
C ASN A 27 -9.15 -2.37 -7.95
N GLU A 28 -8.46 -2.45 -6.81
CA GLU A 28 -6.99 -2.55 -6.73
C GLU A 28 -6.43 -3.76 -7.50
N TYR A 29 -7.17 -4.85 -7.58
CA TYR A 29 -6.75 -6.10 -8.21
C TYR A 29 -7.25 -6.29 -9.65
N ILE A 30 -8.11 -5.40 -10.15
CA ILE A 30 -8.62 -5.46 -11.53
C ILE A 30 -8.04 -4.33 -12.38
N GLU A 31 -7.87 -3.15 -11.80
CA GLU A 31 -7.43 -1.98 -12.58
C GLU A 31 -5.95 -2.04 -12.95
N PRO A 32 -5.56 -1.44 -14.09
CA PRO A 32 -4.17 -1.39 -14.50
C PRO A 32 -3.28 -0.66 -13.50
N CYS A 33 -2.02 -1.10 -13.37
CA CYS A 33 -1.06 -0.56 -12.42
C CYS A 33 -0.07 0.37 -13.12
N GLU A 34 0.16 1.57 -12.59
CA GLU A 34 1.20 2.47 -13.08
C GLU A 34 2.58 2.03 -12.59
N ALA A 35 3.60 2.20 -13.42
CA ALA A 35 4.98 1.91 -13.09
C ALA A 35 5.96 2.70 -13.99
N ILE A 36 7.25 2.65 -13.64
CA ILE A 36 8.35 2.99 -14.54
C ILE A 36 9.13 1.71 -14.82
N VAL A 37 9.38 1.42 -16.11
CA VAL A 37 10.21 0.30 -16.56
C VAL A 37 11.15 0.78 -17.67
N GLY A 38 12.46 0.61 -17.46
CA GLY A 38 13.47 1.09 -18.40
C GLY A 38 13.46 2.61 -18.55
N GLY A 39 13.19 3.34 -17.46
CA GLY A 39 13.15 4.80 -17.46
C GLY A 39 11.87 5.42 -18.03
N LYS A 40 10.91 4.62 -18.51
CA LYS A 40 9.68 5.10 -19.15
C LYS A 40 8.43 4.68 -18.37
N PRO A 41 7.38 5.52 -18.33
CA PRO A 41 6.10 5.13 -17.75
C PRO A 41 5.54 3.92 -18.50
N ARG A 42 5.00 2.97 -17.76
CA ARG A 42 4.37 1.76 -18.26
C ARG A 42 3.16 1.41 -17.42
N THR A 43 2.24 0.70 -18.07
CA THR A 43 1.12 0.04 -17.42
C THR A 43 1.48 -1.42 -17.22
N LEU A 44 1.30 -1.91 -16.00
CA LEU A 44 1.48 -3.31 -15.62
C LEU A 44 0.13 -3.94 -15.31
N MET A 45 0.06 -5.26 -15.46
CA MET A 45 -1.12 -6.03 -15.06
C MET A 45 -1.17 -6.16 -13.53
N PRO A 46 -2.35 -6.04 -12.91
CA PRO A 46 -2.54 -6.35 -11.50
C PRO A 46 -2.34 -7.86 -11.25
N LEU A 47 -2.05 -8.24 -10.01
CA LEU A 47 -1.75 -9.62 -9.59
C LEU A 47 -0.51 -10.25 -10.27
N GLU A 48 0.21 -9.52 -11.11
CA GLU A 48 1.44 -9.98 -11.75
C GLU A 48 2.70 -9.50 -11.04
N GLY A 49 3.83 -10.07 -11.44
CA GLY A 49 5.13 -9.74 -10.86
C GLY A 49 5.22 -10.11 -9.39
N MET A 50 4.59 -11.20 -8.96
CA MET A 50 4.67 -11.68 -7.59
C MET A 50 6.13 -11.94 -7.20
N GLU A 51 6.53 -11.42 -6.04
CA GLU A 51 7.82 -11.66 -5.41
C GLU A 51 7.61 -12.09 -3.96
N SER A 52 8.52 -12.91 -3.44
CA SER A 52 8.55 -13.24 -2.02
C SER A 52 9.46 -12.25 -1.29
N ILE A 53 8.98 -11.71 -0.17
CA ILE A 53 9.76 -10.86 0.73
C ILE A 53 9.74 -11.46 2.14
N THR A 54 10.83 -11.31 2.89
CA THR A 54 10.89 -11.75 4.29
C THR A 54 11.21 -10.54 5.16
N LEU A 55 10.34 -10.25 6.12
CA LEU A 55 10.47 -9.13 7.06
C LEU A 55 10.37 -9.68 8.48
N ASP A 56 11.43 -9.49 9.29
CA ASP A 56 11.54 -10.00 10.66
C ASP A 56 11.23 -11.51 10.78
N GLY A 57 11.73 -12.31 9.84
CA GLY A 57 11.53 -13.76 9.80
C GLY A 57 10.15 -14.22 9.32
N VAL A 58 9.24 -13.30 9.00
CA VAL A 58 7.93 -13.62 8.43
C VAL A 58 7.98 -13.45 6.91
N THR A 59 7.56 -14.48 6.19
CA THR A 59 7.48 -14.46 4.72
C THR A 59 6.14 -13.89 4.26
N TYR A 60 6.21 -12.99 3.29
CA TYR A 60 5.08 -12.40 2.60
C TYR A 60 5.25 -12.57 1.09
N GLU A 61 4.16 -12.40 0.37
CA GLU A 61 4.15 -12.17 -1.08
C GLU A 61 3.84 -10.70 -1.36
N ALA A 62 4.42 -10.18 -2.44
CA ALA A 62 4.07 -8.87 -2.95
C ALA A 62 3.88 -8.88 -4.46
N PHE A 63 2.80 -8.28 -4.94
CA PHE A 63 2.40 -8.29 -6.34
C PHE A 63 1.75 -6.97 -6.76
N ASN A 64 1.73 -6.70 -8.07
CA ASN A 64 1.23 -5.44 -8.62
C ASN A 64 -0.23 -5.18 -8.19
N THR A 65 -0.48 -3.96 -7.74
CA THR A 65 -1.80 -3.49 -7.33
C THR A 65 -1.94 -2.04 -7.79
N SER A 66 -3.14 -1.62 -8.18
CA SER A 66 -3.36 -0.26 -8.69
C SER A 66 -3.41 0.78 -7.55
N GLY A 67 -3.45 2.06 -7.91
CA GLY A 67 -3.74 3.17 -6.97
C GLY A 67 -2.59 3.69 -6.11
N GLY A 68 -1.51 2.93 -5.88
CA GLY A 68 -0.51 3.31 -4.88
C GLY A 68 0.64 4.23 -5.30
N LEU A 69 0.86 4.50 -6.59
CA LEU A 69 1.92 5.43 -7.01
C LEU A 69 1.48 6.90 -7.10
N GLY A 70 0.24 7.16 -7.50
CA GLY A 70 -0.21 8.51 -7.81
C GLY A 70 0.73 9.22 -8.79
N SER A 71 1.10 10.47 -8.49
CA SER A 71 1.99 11.28 -9.34
C SER A 71 3.43 10.79 -9.45
N LEU A 72 3.87 9.82 -8.63
CA LEU A 72 5.27 9.40 -8.56
C LEU A 72 5.80 8.88 -9.90
N ALA A 73 4.99 8.13 -10.65
CA ALA A 73 5.39 7.59 -11.95
C ALA A 73 5.69 8.71 -12.96
N GLN A 74 4.93 9.81 -12.92
CA GLN A 74 5.17 11.00 -13.73
C GLN A 74 6.41 11.76 -13.23
N THR A 75 6.48 12.03 -11.93
CA THR A 75 7.54 12.84 -11.32
C THR A 75 8.94 12.24 -11.46
N TYR A 76 9.03 10.91 -11.41
CA TYR A 76 10.30 10.18 -11.52
C TYR A 76 10.57 9.60 -12.91
N SER A 77 9.69 9.86 -13.89
CA SER A 77 9.92 9.47 -15.28
C SER A 77 11.24 10.02 -15.81
N GLY A 78 12.04 9.17 -16.46
CA GLY A 78 13.39 9.51 -16.92
C GLY A 78 14.45 9.70 -15.83
N LYS A 79 14.07 9.72 -14.54
CA LYS A 79 15.01 9.87 -13.40
C LYS A 79 15.40 8.53 -12.79
N VAL A 80 14.51 7.54 -12.83
CA VAL A 80 14.75 6.19 -12.30
C VAL A 80 14.53 5.14 -13.38
N GLN A 81 15.29 4.04 -13.35
CA GLN A 81 15.11 2.94 -14.30
C GLN A 81 13.85 2.12 -14.01
N THR A 82 13.55 1.91 -12.73
CA THR A 82 12.40 1.12 -12.28
C THR A 82 11.72 1.79 -11.10
N LEU A 83 10.39 1.88 -11.15
CA LEU A 83 9.54 2.27 -10.03
C LEU A 83 8.26 1.45 -10.10
N ASN A 84 7.90 0.77 -9.02
CA ASN A 84 6.65 0.03 -8.93
C ASN A 84 6.10 0.03 -7.51
N TYR A 85 4.77 -0.05 -7.43
CA TYR A 85 4.01 -0.24 -6.21
C TYR A 85 3.40 -1.63 -6.22
N LYS A 86 3.49 -2.33 -5.08
CA LYS A 86 2.90 -3.66 -4.92
C LYS A 86 2.26 -3.75 -3.55
N THR A 87 1.15 -4.49 -3.47
CA THR A 87 0.54 -4.82 -2.18
C THR A 87 1.34 -5.90 -1.47
N ILE A 88 1.33 -5.95 -0.14
CA ILE A 88 1.88 -7.04 0.68
C ILE A 88 0.75 -7.92 1.20
N ARG A 89 0.86 -9.24 0.99
CA ARG A 89 -0.10 -10.25 1.46
C ARG A 89 0.61 -11.45 2.06
N TYR A 90 -0.11 -12.25 2.83
CA TYR A 90 0.40 -13.55 3.25
C TYR A 90 0.41 -14.52 2.06
N PRO A 91 1.34 -15.49 2.05
CA PRO A 91 1.47 -16.44 0.94
C PRO A 91 0.16 -17.15 0.58
N GLY A 92 -0.14 -17.21 -0.72
CA GLY A 92 -1.31 -17.88 -1.29
C GLY A 92 -2.49 -16.96 -1.61
N HIS A 93 -2.48 -15.72 -1.11
CA HIS A 93 -3.56 -14.76 -1.35
C HIS A 93 -3.69 -14.37 -2.83
N CYS A 94 -2.58 -14.07 -3.50
CA CYS A 94 -2.51 -13.71 -4.91
C CYS A 94 -3.09 -14.82 -5.79
N GLN A 95 -2.70 -16.07 -5.52
CA GLN A 95 -3.21 -17.22 -6.26
C GLN A 95 -4.71 -17.41 -6.05
N ALA A 96 -5.20 -17.23 -4.82
CA ALA A 96 -6.63 -17.29 -4.53
C ALA A 96 -7.42 -16.21 -5.31
N PHE A 97 -6.90 -14.98 -5.38
CA PHE A 97 -7.54 -13.92 -6.16
C PHE A 97 -7.44 -14.13 -7.67
N LYS A 98 -6.35 -14.70 -8.19
CA LYS A 98 -6.27 -15.10 -9.61
C LYS A 98 -7.34 -16.13 -9.97
N LEU A 99 -7.57 -17.13 -9.11
CA LEU A 99 -8.64 -18.10 -9.31
C LEU A 99 -10.01 -17.39 -9.39
N LEU A 100 -10.33 -16.54 -8.41
CA LEU A 100 -11.61 -15.82 -8.39
C LEU A 100 -11.78 -14.92 -9.62
N LEU A 101 -10.79 -14.10 -9.92
CA LEU A 101 -10.89 -13.07 -10.96
C LEU A 101 -10.79 -13.66 -12.36
N HIS A 102 -9.87 -14.58 -12.61
CA HIS A 102 -9.53 -15.02 -13.95
C HIS A 102 -10.17 -16.35 -14.34
N ASP A 103 -10.20 -17.33 -13.43
CA ASP A 103 -10.72 -18.67 -13.74
C ASP A 103 -12.24 -18.70 -13.58
N LEU A 104 -12.75 -18.07 -12.51
CA LEU A 104 -14.19 -17.92 -12.27
C LEU A 104 -14.79 -16.66 -12.94
N LYS A 105 -13.98 -15.86 -13.63
CA LYS A 105 -14.39 -14.65 -14.37
C LYS A 105 -15.13 -13.61 -13.52
N LEU A 106 -14.90 -13.59 -12.20
CA LEU A 106 -15.56 -12.63 -11.31
C LEU A 106 -15.03 -11.20 -11.47
N ASN A 107 -13.96 -10.99 -12.22
CA ASN A 107 -13.54 -9.65 -12.62
C ASN A 107 -14.58 -8.93 -13.51
N GLN A 108 -15.48 -9.68 -14.17
CA GLN A 108 -16.59 -9.17 -14.98
C GLN A 108 -17.90 -9.06 -14.19
N ASP A 109 -17.95 -9.59 -12.97
CA ASP A 109 -19.10 -9.55 -12.06
C ASP A 109 -18.63 -9.15 -10.65
N ARG A 110 -18.26 -7.87 -10.53
CA ARG A 110 -17.69 -7.30 -9.30
C ARG A 110 -18.68 -7.35 -8.14
N ASP A 111 -19.98 -7.19 -8.42
CA ASP A 111 -21.03 -7.22 -7.40
C ASP A 111 -21.14 -8.61 -6.76
N THR A 112 -21.13 -9.67 -7.57
CA THR A 112 -21.11 -11.03 -7.04
C THR A 112 -19.84 -11.30 -6.24
N LEU A 113 -18.67 -10.88 -6.74
CA LEU A 113 -17.42 -11.02 -5.99
C LEU A 113 -17.48 -10.32 -4.63
N GLN A 114 -17.93 -9.07 -4.60
CA GLN A 114 -18.06 -8.28 -3.39
C GLN A 114 -18.95 -9.00 -2.37
N ARG A 115 -20.13 -9.45 -2.79
CA ARG A 115 -21.06 -10.21 -1.94
C ARG A 115 -20.43 -11.50 -1.42
N ILE A 116 -19.67 -12.23 -2.24
CA ILE A 116 -18.96 -13.45 -1.82
C ILE A 116 -17.95 -13.11 -0.72
N LEU A 117 -17.12 -12.08 -0.93
CA LEU A 117 -16.08 -11.69 0.03
C LEU A 117 -16.68 -11.19 1.35
N GLU A 118 -17.71 -10.34 1.29
CA GLU A 118 -18.41 -9.81 2.47
C GLU A 118 -19.11 -10.91 3.29
N ASN A 119 -19.60 -11.95 2.63
CA ASN A 119 -20.17 -13.10 3.32
C ASN A 119 -19.11 -14.05 3.89
N ALA A 120 -17.95 -14.18 3.25
CA ALA A 120 -16.96 -15.20 3.58
C ALA A 120 -15.84 -14.72 4.50
N LEU A 121 -15.52 -13.42 4.50
CA LEU A 121 -14.37 -12.86 5.20
C LEU A 121 -14.80 -12.00 6.39
N PRO A 122 -14.23 -12.24 7.58
CA PRO A 122 -14.52 -11.40 8.75
C PRO A 122 -13.84 -10.04 8.64
N SER A 123 -14.37 -9.06 9.37
CA SER A 123 -13.65 -7.83 9.71
C SER A 123 -12.93 -7.99 11.06
N THR A 124 -11.88 -7.20 11.30
CA THR A 124 -11.16 -7.20 12.58
C THR A 124 -10.49 -5.85 12.83
N LEU A 125 -10.35 -5.47 14.10
CA LEU A 125 -9.51 -4.35 14.53
C LEU A 125 -8.06 -4.78 14.81
N GLN A 126 -7.79 -6.09 14.82
CA GLN A 126 -6.44 -6.64 15.01
C GLN A 126 -5.74 -6.78 13.67
N ASP A 127 -5.36 -5.65 13.09
CA ASP A 127 -4.60 -5.56 11.86
C ASP A 127 -3.19 -5.01 12.10
N VAL A 128 -2.38 -5.01 11.05
CA VAL A 128 -1.07 -4.39 10.98
C VAL A 128 -0.93 -3.78 9.59
N VAL A 129 -0.43 -2.55 9.53
CA VAL A 129 -0.01 -1.94 8.26
C VAL A 129 1.49 -2.09 8.14
N LEU A 130 1.93 -2.80 7.10
CA LEU A 130 3.33 -2.94 6.72
C LEU A 130 3.67 -1.94 5.62
N VAL A 131 4.77 -1.22 5.79
CA VAL A 131 5.39 -0.40 4.76
C VAL A 131 6.80 -0.90 4.57
N TYR A 132 7.14 -1.31 3.35
CA TYR A 132 8.49 -1.69 2.96
C TYR A 132 8.90 -0.94 1.69
N VAL A 133 10.01 -0.24 1.79
CA VAL A 133 10.63 0.50 0.70
C VAL A 133 12.02 -0.05 0.50
N SER A 134 12.39 -0.37 -0.74
CA SER A 134 13.75 -0.69 -1.11
C SER A 134 14.14 0.16 -2.30
N VAL A 135 15.34 0.72 -2.25
CA VAL A 135 15.94 1.56 -3.29
C VAL A 135 17.34 1.04 -3.56
N SER A 136 17.57 0.64 -4.81
CA SER A 136 18.88 0.20 -5.28
C SER A 136 19.43 1.16 -6.34
N GLY A 137 20.73 1.45 -6.30
CA GLY A 137 21.35 2.35 -7.27
C GLY A 137 22.88 2.34 -7.21
N LYS A 138 23.52 2.99 -8.18
CA LYS A 138 24.97 3.24 -8.14
C LYS A 138 25.25 4.50 -7.32
N GLY A 139 25.79 4.35 -6.12
CA GLY A 139 26.40 5.44 -5.38
C GLY A 139 27.75 5.86 -6.00
N LYS A 140 28.50 6.74 -5.32
CA LYS A 140 29.79 7.29 -5.82
C LYS A 140 30.82 6.24 -6.25
N ARG A 141 30.74 4.99 -5.75
CA ARG A 141 31.74 3.93 -6.04
C ARG A 141 31.19 2.52 -6.22
N ARG A 142 29.98 2.21 -5.76
CA ARG A 142 29.42 0.84 -5.76
C ARG A 142 27.91 0.84 -5.98
N PHE A 143 27.39 -0.29 -6.46
CA PHE A 143 25.96 -0.57 -6.45
C PHE A 143 25.55 -0.95 -5.03
N THR A 144 24.57 -0.23 -4.49
CA THR A 144 24.09 -0.39 -3.11
C THR A 144 22.58 -0.46 -3.11
N GLU A 145 22.03 -1.12 -2.08
CA GLU A 145 20.61 -1.14 -1.79
C GLU A 145 20.39 -0.65 -0.36
N GLU A 146 19.39 0.20 -0.18
CA GLU A 146 18.91 0.65 1.12
C GLU A 146 17.43 0.28 1.25
N SER A 147 17.02 -0.12 2.44
CA SER A 147 15.63 -0.45 2.72
C SER A 147 15.10 0.21 3.99
N TYR A 148 13.80 0.45 4.00
CA TYR A 148 13.03 0.99 5.11
C TYR A 148 11.85 0.07 5.36
N VAL A 149 11.64 -0.31 6.62
CA VAL A 149 10.52 -1.13 7.07
C VAL A 149 9.81 -0.38 8.18
N ARG A 150 8.47 -0.33 8.12
CA ARG A 150 7.63 0.11 9.23
C ARG A 150 6.45 -0.82 9.42
N LYS A 151 6.10 -1.06 10.68
CA LYS A 151 4.87 -1.74 11.07
C LYS A 151 4.06 -0.79 11.95
N ILE A 152 2.81 -0.58 11.59
CA ILE A 152 1.87 0.23 12.37
C ILE A 152 0.85 -0.73 12.96
N TYR A 153 0.57 -0.57 14.24
CA TYR A 153 -0.34 -1.42 14.99
C TYR A 153 -1.56 -0.62 15.48
N PRO A 154 -2.65 -1.30 15.88
CA PRO A 154 -3.82 -0.67 16.47
C PRO A 154 -3.45 0.16 17.70
N ARG A 155 -4.13 1.28 17.90
CA ARG A 155 -3.86 2.22 19.00
C ARG A 155 -5.16 2.55 19.73
N GLU A 156 -5.06 2.76 21.03
CA GLU A 156 -6.14 3.38 21.80
C GLU A 156 -6.01 4.90 21.73
N ILE A 157 -7.05 5.58 21.24
CA ILE A 157 -7.10 7.04 21.14
C ILE A 157 -8.42 7.49 21.75
N ASN A 158 -8.34 8.33 22.78
CA ASN A 158 -9.50 8.83 23.54
C ASN A 158 -10.40 7.69 24.09
N GLY A 159 -9.80 6.63 24.65
CA GLY A 159 -10.53 5.50 25.24
C GLY A 159 -11.18 4.55 24.22
N ARG A 160 -10.90 4.71 22.93
CA ARG A 160 -11.38 3.82 21.86
C ARG A 160 -10.22 3.20 21.11
N VAL A 161 -10.28 1.89 20.89
CA VAL A 161 -9.33 1.17 20.03
C VAL A 161 -9.65 1.44 18.56
N TRP A 162 -8.63 1.85 17.82
CA TRP A 162 -8.64 2.06 16.37
C TRP A 162 -7.67 1.09 15.72
N SER A 163 -8.07 0.51 14.60
CA SER A 163 -7.21 -0.40 13.83
C SER A 163 -6.01 0.34 13.22
N ALA A 164 -4.95 -0.36 12.88
CA ALA A 164 -3.76 0.19 12.26
C ALA A 164 -4.08 0.93 10.96
N ILE A 165 -4.94 0.37 10.09
CA ILE A 165 -5.32 1.04 8.84
C ILE A 165 -6.14 2.32 9.09
N GLN A 166 -7.01 2.33 10.11
CA GLN A 166 -7.77 3.52 10.48
C GLN A 166 -6.83 4.63 10.97
N VAL A 167 -5.91 4.29 11.88
CA VAL A 167 -4.93 5.22 12.44
C VAL A 167 -4.02 5.78 11.35
N ALA A 168 -3.39 4.91 10.55
CA ALA A 168 -2.49 5.34 9.49
C ALA A 168 -3.20 6.21 8.45
N THR A 169 -4.41 5.85 8.01
CA THR A 169 -5.15 6.63 7.02
C THR A 169 -5.53 8.01 7.56
N ALA A 170 -6.07 8.07 8.79
CA ALA A 170 -6.47 9.32 9.40
C ALA A 170 -5.27 10.23 9.71
N ALA A 171 -4.19 9.69 10.28
CA ALA A 171 -2.98 10.43 10.60
C ALA A 171 -2.30 10.98 9.34
N GLY A 172 -2.24 10.20 8.26
CA GLY A 172 -1.75 10.64 6.95
C GLY A 172 -2.49 11.86 6.43
N LEU A 173 -3.83 11.78 6.41
CA LEU A 173 -4.67 12.89 5.97
C LEU A 173 -4.53 14.12 6.86
N CYS A 174 -4.64 13.94 8.19
CA CYS A 174 -4.57 15.04 9.15
C CYS A 174 -3.19 15.74 9.12
N GLY A 175 -2.09 14.98 9.05
CA GLY A 175 -0.74 15.54 8.98
C GLY A 175 -0.50 16.36 7.72
N VAL A 176 -0.93 15.85 6.56
CA VAL A 176 -0.81 16.60 5.30
C VAL A 176 -1.66 17.87 5.33
N LEU A 177 -2.91 17.79 5.80
CA LEU A 177 -3.78 18.96 5.92
C LEU A 177 -3.19 20.01 6.86
N ASP A 178 -2.68 19.61 8.02
CA ASP A 178 -2.07 20.52 8.99
C ASP A 178 -0.86 21.26 8.40
N ILE A 179 0.03 20.54 7.70
CA ILE A 179 1.19 21.13 7.02
C ILE A 179 0.75 22.16 5.98
N VAL A 180 -0.19 21.79 5.11
CA VAL A 180 -0.65 22.65 4.00
C VAL A 180 -1.39 23.88 4.54
N LEU A 181 -2.26 23.71 5.53
CA LEU A 181 -3.05 24.81 6.09
C LEU A 181 -2.21 25.78 6.92
N SER A 182 -1.10 25.30 7.50
CA SER A 182 -0.14 26.12 8.26
C SER A 182 0.85 26.89 7.39
N ASP A 183 1.01 26.50 6.11
CA ASP A 183 1.98 27.10 5.18
C ASP A 183 1.36 27.36 3.80
N ARG A 184 0.20 28.02 3.80
CA ARG A 184 -0.59 28.34 2.58
C ARG A 184 0.14 29.24 1.58
N ALA A 185 1.24 29.88 1.99
CA ALA A 185 2.06 30.67 1.08
C ALA A 185 2.82 29.76 0.11
N ASN A 186 3.37 28.65 0.61
CA ASN A 186 4.19 27.71 -0.17
C ASN A 186 3.38 26.58 -0.82
N TYR A 187 2.20 26.25 -0.28
CA TYR A 187 1.35 25.17 -0.79
C TYR A 187 0.09 25.71 -1.49
N ARG A 188 0.08 25.71 -2.83
CA ARG A 188 -1.03 26.20 -3.66
C ARG A 188 -1.25 25.33 -4.90
N GLY A 189 -2.50 25.22 -5.33
CA GLY A 189 -2.87 24.44 -6.51
C GLY A 189 -2.75 22.93 -6.27
N PHE A 190 -2.34 22.19 -7.30
CA PHE A 190 -2.05 20.77 -7.16
C PHE A 190 -0.72 20.56 -6.43
N ILE A 191 -0.78 19.87 -5.29
CA ILE A 191 0.38 19.57 -4.44
C ILE A 191 0.67 18.07 -4.56
N PRO A 192 1.71 17.65 -5.29
CA PRO A 192 2.09 16.24 -5.34
C PRO A 192 2.65 15.79 -3.99
N GLN A 193 2.32 14.57 -3.55
CA GLN A 193 2.71 14.06 -2.23
C GLN A 193 4.23 14.10 -1.99
N GLU A 194 5.02 13.83 -3.03
CA GLU A 194 6.48 13.84 -2.99
C GLU A 194 7.10 15.23 -2.84
N SER A 195 6.30 16.31 -2.88
CA SER A 195 6.75 17.66 -2.51
C SER A 195 6.71 17.92 -1.02
N ILE A 196 6.04 17.07 -0.24
CA ILE A 196 5.98 17.18 1.21
C ILE A 196 7.16 16.39 1.79
N SER A 197 8.01 17.08 2.56
CA SER A 197 9.15 16.45 3.23
C SER A 197 8.67 15.40 4.23
N LEU A 198 9.20 14.18 4.13
CA LEU A 198 8.92 13.11 5.09
C LEU A 198 9.31 13.53 6.51
N THR A 199 10.46 14.18 6.71
CA THR A 199 10.87 14.67 8.03
C THR A 199 9.86 15.66 8.59
N ARG A 200 9.40 16.62 7.78
CA ARG A 200 8.37 17.58 8.22
C ARG A 200 7.05 16.89 8.58
N PHE A 201 6.69 15.83 7.86
CA PHE A 201 5.53 15.02 8.19
C PHE A 201 5.71 14.22 9.48
N MET A 202 6.88 13.60 9.69
CA MET A 202 7.15 12.83 10.90
C MET A 202 7.26 13.71 12.16
N ASP A 203 7.79 14.93 12.03
CA ASP A 203 7.88 15.90 13.13
C ASP A 203 6.52 16.55 13.47
N ASN A 204 5.50 16.34 12.63
CA ASN A 204 4.15 16.83 12.86
C ASN A 204 3.46 16.04 14.00
N PRO A 205 2.53 16.65 14.77
CA PRO A 205 1.75 15.93 15.78
C PRO A 205 1.04 14.67 15.29
N TYR A 206 0.78 14.48 14.00
CA TYR A 206 0.22 13.25 13.45
C TYR A 206 1.27 12.22 13.01
N GLY A 207 2.54 12.61 12.88
CA GLY A 207 3.63 11.74 12.44
C GLY A 207 3.95 10.61 13.42
N HIS A 208 3.83 10.85 14.72
CA HIS A 208 4.11 9.86 15.76
C HIS A 208 3.20 8.60 15.70
N TYR A 209 2.06 8.67 15.00
CA TYR A 209 1.20 7.50 14.79
C TYR A 209 1.81 6.48 13.81
N TYR A 210 2.86 6.86 13.09
CA TYR A 210 3.64 5.99 12.20
C TYR A 210 4.88 5.41 12.88
N ASP A 211 5.17 5.77 14.13
CA ASP A 211 6.31 5.24 14.89
C ASP A 211 6.04 3.87 15.50
#